data_AF-A0A4P5U2W7-F1
#
_entry.id   AF-A0A4P5U2W7-F1
#
_cell.length_a   1.000
_cell.length_b   1.000
_cell.length_c   1.000
_cell.angle_alpha   90.00
_cell.angle_beta   90.00
_cell.angle_gamma   90.00
#
_symmetry.space_group_name_H-M   'P 1'
#
loop_
_entity.id
_entity.type
_entity.pdbx_description
1 polymer ?
#
loop_
_entity_poly.entity_id
_entity_poly.type
_entity_poly.pdbx_seq_one_letter_code
_entity_poly.pdbx_strand_id
1 'polypeptide(L)'
;MRRPPASGFTLLELLVALSLMALMAALAWRGLDGMTRTQNQMRQQSDEVLALQGGLGQWAADLDSLALQPGHSSLDWDGRALRLLRRDPTEAARGLRVVAWSRRGTASDGAWLRWQSPALRTQGELQVAWQAAALWAQNPSAEERRQEVRIAALAGWQIFFYRGGAWTNPLSSDGAAAPGPAASASAPAVPALPDGVRLVLELPSGRAISGTLSRDWVQPTLGGRP
;
A
#
# COMPACT_ATOMS: atom_id res chain seq x y z
N MET A 1 -68.95 50.01 -15.67
CA MET A 1 -67.80 49.06 -15.71
C MET A 1 -66.53 49.84 -16.06
N ARG A 2 -65.69 50.20 -15.07
CA ARG A 2 -64.40 50.87 -15.33
C ARG A 2 -63.32 49.81 -15.49
N ARG A 3 -62.70 49.73 -16.67
CA ARG A 3 -61.49 48.94 -16.89
C ARG A 3 -60.31 49.66 -16.22
N PRO A 4 -59.46 48.98 -15.42
CA PRO A 4 -58.27 49.61 -14.88
C PRO A 4 -57.29 49.97 -16.01
N PRO A 5 -56.49 51.03 -15.87
CA PRO A 5 -55.46 51.37 -16.83
C PRO A 5 -54.41 50.26 -16.88
N ALA A 6 -54.04 49.83 -18.09
CA ALA A 6 -52.91 48.93 -18.30
C ALA A 6 -51.62 49.71 -18.05
N SER A 7 -50.93 49.43 -16.95
CA SER A 7 -49.57 49.92 -16.71
C SER A 7 -48.62 49.25 -17.70
N GLY A 8 -48.08 50.02 -18.64
CA GLY A 8 -47.06 49.56 -19.57
C GLY A 8 -45.74 49.32 -18.83
N PHE A 9 -45.14 48.14 -19.05
CA PHE A 9 -43.88 47.73 -18.45
C PHE A 9 -42.74 48.63 -18.96
N THR A 10 -42.03 49.30 -18.06
CA THR A 10 -40.95 50.21 -18.47
C THR A 10 -39.70 49.43 -18.85
N LEU A 11 -38.90 49.95 -19.80
CA LEU A 11 -37.60 49.37 -20.16
C LEU A 11 -36.69 49.21 -18.92
N LEU A 12 -36.80 50.14 -17.98
CA LEU A 12 -36.06 50.11 -16.72
C LEU A 12 -36.44 48.91 -15.85
N GLU A 13 -37.73 48.60 -15.68
CA GLU A 13 -38.18 47.42 -14.94
C GLU A 13 -37.70 46.11 -15.57
N LEU A 14 -37.71 46.01 -16.90
CA LEU A 14 -37.17 44.86 -17.62
C LEU A 14 -35.68 44.67 -17.32
N LEU A 15 -34.90 45.75 -17.40
CA LEU A 15 -33.45 45.70 -17.17
C LEU A 15 -33.13 45.32 -15.73
N VAL A 16 -33.87 45.86 -14.75
CA VAL A 16 -33.70 45.48 -13.34
C VAL A 16 -34.08 44.02 -13.13
N ALA A 17 -35.23 43.56 -13.64
CA ALA A 17 -35.64 42.16 -13.53
C ALA A 17 -34.62 41.20 -14.16
N LEU A 18 -34.13 41.53 -15.36
CA LEU A 18 -33.08 40.77 -16.04
C LEU A 18 -31.78 40.75 -15.23
N SER A 19 -31.37 41.87 -14.65
CA SER A 19 -30.15 41.95 -13.84
C SER A 19 -30.24 41.08 -12.57
N LEU A 20 -31.40 41.08 -11.90
CA LEU A 20 -31.65 40.25 -10.71
C LEU A 20 -31.69 38.77 -11.08
N MET A 21 -32.39 38.40 -12.16
CA MET A 21 -32.40 37.02 -12.65
C MET A 21 -31.00 36.54 -13.03
N ALA A 22 -30.21 37.38 -13.70
CA ALA A 22 -28.83 37.07 -14.05
C ALA A 22 -27.95 36.85 -12.81
N LEU A 23 -28.09 37.68 -11.76
CA LEU A 23 -27.36 37.51 -10.50
C LEU A 23 -27.73 36.21 -9.80
N MET A 24 -29.03 35.91 -9.71
CA MET A 24 -29.54 34.68 -9.10
C MET A 24 -29.06 33.44 -9.86
N ALA A 25 -29.06 33.47 -11.19
CA ALA A 25 -28.52 32.40 -12.01
C ALA A 25 -27.01 32.20 -11.79
N ALA A 26 -26.23 33.28 -11.72
CA ALA A 26 -24.79 33.22 -11.46
C ALA A 26 -24.47 32.66 -10.07
N LEU A 27 -25.23 33.05 -9.04
CA LEU A 27 -25.09 32.50 -7.69
C LEU A 27 -25.50 31.02 -7.60
N ALA A 28 -26.54 30.61 -8.32
CA ALA A 28 -26.97 29.22 -8.39
C ALA A 28 -25.89 28.31 -9.01
N TRP A 29 -25.24 28.74 -10.10
CA TRP A 29 -24.13 28.00 -10.70
C TRP A 29 -22.91 27.91 -9.78
N ARG A 30 -22.57 29.00 -9.10
CA ARG A 30 -21.48 28.97 -8.11
C ARG A 30 -21.77 28.04 -6.93
N GLY A 31 -23.03 27.94 -6.50
CA GLY A 31 -23.46 27.00 -5.46
C GLY A 31 -23.35 25.53 -5.90
N LEU A 32 -23.77 25.24 -7.14
CA LEU A 32 -23.62 23.91 -7.75
C LEU A 32 -22.15 23.50 -7.92
N ASP A 33 -21.30 24.40 -8.42
CA ASP A 33 -19.85 24.16 -8.59
C ASP A 33 -19.12 23.94 -7.26
N GLY A 34 -19.52 24.67 -6.21
CA GLY A 34 -18.99 24.48 -4.86
C GLY A 34 -19.34 23.10 -4.29
N MET A 35 -20.57 22.63 -4.49
CA MET A 35 -21.03 21.33 -4.02
C MET A 35 -20.35 20.17 -4.77
N THR A 36 -20.25 20.25 -6.09
CA THR A 36 -19.58 19.20 -6.89
C THR A 36 -18.11 19.05 -6.51
N ARG A 37 -17.39 20.17 -6.31
CA ARG A 37 -15.99 20.15 -5.84
C ARG A 37 -15.85 19.51 -4.46
N THR A 38 -16.73 19.89 -3.53
CA THR A 38 -16.73 19.34 -2.16
C THR A 38 -17.01 17.83 -2.18
N GLN A 39 -17.98 17.38 -2.97
CA GLN A 39 -18.28 15.96 -3.14
C GLN A 39 -17.10 15.20 -3.75
N ASN A 40 -16.44 15.75 -4.77
CA ASN A 40 -15.29 15.13 -5.39
C ASN A 40 -14.12 15.00 -4.41
N GLN A 41 -13.88 16.03 -3.57
CA GLN A 41 -12.86 15.97 -2.53
C GLN A 41 -13.18 14.93 -1.45
N MET A 42 -14.43 14.86 -1.00
CA MET A 42 -14.87 13.85 -0.03
C MET A 42 -14.73 12.42 -0.59
N ARG A 43 -15.12 12.21 -1.86
CA ARG A 43 -14.96 10.92 -2.55
C ARG A 43 -13.49 10.51 -2.63
N GLN A 44 -12.62 11.41 -3.09
CA GLN A 44 -11.18 11.14 -3.17
C GLN A 44 -10.60 10.78 -1.79
N GLN A 45 -11.00 11.49 -0.74
CA GLN A 45 -10.55 11.18 0.61
C GLN A 45 -11.03 9.79 1.06
N SER A 46 -12.28 9.43 0.78
CA SER A 46 -12.80 8.10 1.08
C SER A 46 -12.05 7.01 0.32
N ASP A 47 -11.77 7.21 -0.97
CA ASP A 47 -11.03 6.26 -1.81
C ASP A 47 -9.59 6.06 -1.29
N GLU A 48 -8.92 7.14 -0.85
CA GLU A 48 -7.59 7.07 -0.23
C GLU A 48 -7.60 6.21 1.05
N VAL A 49 -8.63 6.37 1.90
CA VAL A 49 -8.79 5.57 3.12
C VAL A 49 -9.03 4.10 2.79
N LEU A 50 -9.93 3.82 1.85
CA LEU A 50 -10.27 2.45 1.43
C LEU A 50 -9.07 1.75 0.79
N ALA A 51 -8.31 2.45 -0.05
CA ALA A 51 -7.10 1.92 -0.66
C ALA A 51 -6.04 1.56 0.39
N LEU A 52 -5.83 2.42 1.40
CA LEU A 52 -4.92 2.13 2.51
C LEU A 52 -5.41 0.93 3.33
N GLN A 53 -6.69 0.88 3.70
CA GLN A 53 -7.26 -0.25 4.46
C GLN A 53 -7.14 -1.57 3.69
N GLY A 54 -7.49 -1.57 2.40
CA GLY A 54 -7.31 -2.72 1.52
C GLY A 54 -5.85 -3.14 1.40
N GLY A 55 -4.94 -2.17 1.28
CA GLY A 55 -3.49 -2.39 1.26
C GLY A 55 -2.96 -3.06 2.53
N LEU A 56 -3.38 -2.56 3.70
CA LEU A 56 -3.00 -3.14 4.99
C LEU A 56 -3.57 -4.56 5.18
N GLY A 57 -4.80 -4.79 4.70
CA GLY A 57 -5.41 -6.12 4.66
C GLY A 57 -4.63 -7.07 3.74
N GLN A 58 -4.27 -6.61 2.54
CA GLN A 58 -3.48 -7.39 1.59
C GLN A 58 -2.08 -7.71 2.13
N TRP A 59 -1.42 -6.75 2.80
CA TRP A 59 -0.12 -6.97 3.44
C TRP A 59 -0.18 -8.06 4.52
N ALA A 60 -1.21 -8.04 5.38
CA ALA A 60 -1.41 -9.09 6.36
C ALA A 60 -1.72 -10.44 5.69
N ALA A 61 -2.58 -10.47 4.67
CA ALA A 61 -2.91 -11.70 3.94
C ALA A 61 -1.70 -12.31 3.20
N ASP A 62 -0.78 -11.47 2.71
CA ASP A 62 0.49 -11.94 2.14
C ASP A 62 1.35 -12.64 3.20
N LEU A 63 1.42 -12.10 4.43
CA LEU A 63 2.16 -12.72 5.54
C LEU A 63 1.46 -13.97 6.10
N ASP A 64 0.14 -13.96 6.23
CA ASP A 64 -0.65 -15.12 6.67
C ASP A 64 -0.49 -16.33 5.75
N SER A 65 -0.18 -16.08 4.48
CA SER A 65 0.02 -17.13 3.47
C SER A 65 1.48 -17.47 3.21
N LEU A 66 2.40 -17.05 4.09
CA LEU A 66 3.83 -17.37 4.02
C LEU A 66 4.05 -18.88 3.82
N ALA A 67 4.90 -19.20 2.85
CA ALA A 67 5.26 -20.56 2.50
C ALA A 67 6.71 -20.82 2.82
N LEU A 68 6.97 -21.94 3.49
CA LEU A 68 8.32 -22.43 3.75
C LEU A 68 8.78 -23.31 2.59
N GLN A 69 9.96 -23.01 2.05
CA GLN A 69 10.61 -23.79 1.00
C GLN A 69 12.02 -24.19 1.48
N PRO A 70 12.36 -25.48 1.55
CA PRO A 70 13.70 -25.91 1.98
C PRO A 70 14.79 -25.30 1.11
N GLY A 71 15.83 -24.75 1.75
CA GLY A 71 16.98 -24.15 1.07
C GLY A 71 16.74 -22.78 0.44
N HIS A 72 15.58 -22.14 0.69
CA HIS A 72 15.28 -20.81 0.17
C HIS A 72 14.67 -19.92 1.25
N SER A 73 15.03 -18.63 1.27
CA SER A 73 14.44 -17.66 2.20
C SER A 73 12.95 -17.47 1.90
N SER A 74 12.10 -17.56 2.92
CA SER A 74 10.66 -17.33 2.79
C SER A 74 10.23 -15.89 3.05
N LEU A 75 11.06 -15.14 3.77
CA LEU A 75 10.86 -13.73 4.07
C LEU A 75 12.23 -13.07 4.10
N ASP A 76 12.36 -11.92 3.46
CA ASP A 76 13.60 -11.17 3.42
C ASP A 76 13.33 -9.67 3.34
N TRP A 77 14.16 -8.90 4.03
CA TRP A 77 14.15 -7.44 4.01
C TRP A 77 15.54 -6.96 3.62
N ASP A 78 15.64 -6.25 2.50
CA ASP A 78 16.93 -5.73 2.01
C ASP A 78 17.13 -4.23 2.25
N GLY A 79 16.28 -3.62 3.10
CA GLY A 79 16.28 -2.17 3.36
C GLY A 79 15.39 -1.37 2.41
N ARG A 80 14.93 -1.96 1.31
CA ARG A 80 14.12 -1.29 0.29
C ARG A 80 12.94 -2.13 -0.21
N ALA A 81 13.02 -3.44 -0.06
CA ALA A 81 11.98 -4.38 -0.45
C ALA A 81 11.78 -5.40 0.66
N LEU A 82 10.51 -5.65 0.98
CA LEU A 82 10.10 -6.80 1.78
C LEU A 82 9.64 -7.87 0.80
N ARG A 83 10.43 -8.92 0.68
CA ARG A 83 10.17 -10.07 -0.21
C ARG A 83 9.65 -11.22 0.61
N LEU A 84 8.62 -11.88 0.11
CA LEU A 84 8.03 -13.02 0.77
C LEU A 84 7.60 -14.08 -0.25
N LEU A 85 7.77 -15.33 0.14
CA LEU A 85 7.27 -16.48 -0.58
C LEU A 85 5.93 -16.85 0.03
N ARG A 86 4.88 -16.90 -0.77
CA ARG A 86 3.54 -17.27 -0.31
C ARG A 86 2.93 -18.40 -1.13
N ARG A 87 1.97 -19.08 -0.51
CA ARG A 87 1.06 -20.01 -1.21
C ARG A 87 -0.04 -19.20 -1.89
N ASP A 88 -0.35 -19.57 -3.11
CA ASP A 88 -1.53 -19.13 -3.83
C ASP A 88 -2.73 -19.92 -3.30
N PRO A 89 -3.70 -19.26 -2.65
CA PRO A 89 -4.88 -19.93 -2.12
C PRO A 89 -5.80 -20.44 -3.23
N THR A 90 -5.66 -19.96 -4.47
CA THR A 90 -6.53 -20.33 -5.59
C THR A 90 -6.06 -21.57 -6.33
N GLU A 91 -4.79 -21.98 -6.17
CA GLU A 91 -4.25 -23.18 -6.79
C GLU A 91 -3.89 -24.25 -5.75
N ALA A 92 -4.81 -25.18 -5.52
CA ALA A 92 -4.73 -26.23 -4.51
C ALA A 92 -3.49 -27.15 -4.60
N ALA A 93 -2.78 -27.19 -5.74
CA ALA A 93 -1.81 -28.25 -6.02
C ALA A 93 -0.33 -27.89 -5.90
N ARG A 94 0.09 -26.60 -5.96
CA ARG A 94 1.49 -26.12 -5.84
C ARG A 94 1.73 -24.67 -6.30
N GLY A 95 0.73 -23.77 -6.24
CA GLY A 95 0.95 -22.39 -6.68
C GLY A 95 1.81 -21.60 -5.70
N LEU A 96 3.14 -21.63 -5.81
CA LEU A 96 4.00 -20.70 -5.06
C LEU A 96 4.08 -19.37 -5.82
N ARG A 97 4.20 -18.27 -5.07
CA ARG A 97 4.45 -16.94 -5.65
C ARG A 97 5.40 -16.16 -4.79
N VAL A 98 6.26 -15.37 -5.44
CA VAL A 98 7.00 -14.31 -4.77
C VAL A 98 6.16 -13.06 -4.80
N VAL A 99 6.01 -12.44 -3.63
CA VAL A 99 5.43 -11.11 -3.49
C VAL A 99 6.50 -10.20 -2.92
N ALA A 100 6.48 -8.96 -3.39
CA ALA A 100 7.33 -7.92 -2.86
C ALA A 100 6.51 -6.69 -2.54
N TRP A 101 6.84 -6.06 -1.41
CA TRP A 101 6.36 -4.73 -1.08
C TRP A 101 7.53 -3.78 -1.19
N SER A 102 7.27 -2.55 -1.64
CA SER A 102 8.27 -1.50 -1.67
C SER A 102 7.65 -0.11 -1.52
N ARG A 103 8.48 0.86 -1.11
CA ARG A 103 8.17 2.28 -1.23
C ARG A 103 9.07 2.88 -2.31
N ARG A 104 8.47 3.53 -3.32
CA ARG A 104 9.23 4.20 -4.39
C ARG A 104 8.82 5.67 -4.52
N GLY A 105 9.79 6.54 -4.75
CA GLY A 105 9.63 7.99 -4.82
C GLY A 105 10.24 8.72 -3.63
N THR A 106 10.21 10.05 -3.66
CA THR A 106 10.71 10.93 -2.60
C THR A 106 9.69 11.07 -1.47
N ALA A 107 10.04 11.72 -0.36
CA ALA A 107 9.12 11.92 0.78
C ALA A 107 7.78 12.57 0.37
N SER A 108 7.75 13.41 -0.67
CA SER A 108 6.56 14.14 -1.11
C SER A 108 5.67 13.41 -2.11
N ASP A 109 6.23 12.52 -2.94
CA ASP A 109 5.52 11.85 -4.05
C ASP A 109 5.54 10.31 -3.95
N GLY A 110 6.11 9.80 -2.85
CA GLY A 110 6.30 8.39 -2.62
C GLY A 110 5.01 7.58 -2.63
N ALA A 111 5.16 6.33 -3.05
CA ALA A 111 4.06 5.38 -3.18
C ALA A 111 4.43 4.07 -2.50
N TRP A 112 3.47 3.53 -1.77
CA TRP A 112 3.51 2.15 -1.33
C TRP A 112 3.02 1.25 -2.46
N LEU A 113 3.82 0.27 -2.82
CA LEU A 113 3.65 -0.57 -3.99
C LEU A 113 3.72 -2.03 -3.59
N ARG A 114 2.98 -2.86 -4.32
CA ARG A 114 3.02 -4.31 -4.24
C ARG A 114 3.34 -4.88 -5.61
N TRP A 115 4.20 -5.88 -5.67
CA TRP A 115 4.50 -6.65 -6.87
C TRP A 115 4.30 -8.14 -6.60
N GLN A 116 3.94 -8.88 -7.63
CA GLN A 116 3.72 -10.32 -7.53
C GLN A 116 4.17 -11.05 -8.79
N SER A 117 4.91 -12.14 -8.61
CA SER A 117 5.33 -13.00 -9.70
C SER A 117 4.18 -13.80 -10.33
N PRO A 118 4.37 -14.35 -11.54
CA PRO A 118 3.58 -15.46 -12.04
C PRO A 118 3.62 -16.67 -11.09
N ALA A 119 2.74 -17.64 -11.31
CA ALA A 119 2.73 -18.88 -10.53
C ALA A 119 4.03 -19.66 -10.79
N LEU A 120 4.68 -20.09 -9.71
CA LEU A 120 5.96 -20.78 -9.75
C LEU A 120 5.72 -22.29 -9.68
N ARG A 121 6.41 -23.03 -10.54
CA ARG A 121 6.36 -24.49 -10.67
C ARG A 121 7.69 -25.14 -10.35
N THR A 122 8.80 -24.43 -10.57
CA THR A 122 10.16 -24.96 -10.40
C THR A 122 10.99 -24.13 -9.42
N GLN A 123 12.07 -24.70 -8.87
CA GLN A 123 13.01 -23.95 -8.04
C GLN A 123 13.78 -22.87 -8.83
N GLY A 124 14.05 -23.12 -10.12
CA GLY A 124 14.68 -22.13 -10.98
C GLY A 124 13.80 -20.88 -11.17
N GLU A 125 12.51 -21.07 -11.41
CA GLU A 125 11.54 -19.96 -11.49
C GLU A 125 11.45 -19.18 -10.18
N LEU A 126 11.47 -19.87 -9.04
CA LEU A 126 11.49 -19.23 -7.72
C LEU A 126 12.71 -18.31 -7.57
N GLN A 127 13.90 -18.83 -7.87
CA GLN A 127 15.14 -18.08 -7.76
C GLN A 127 15.15 -16.85 -8.67
N VAL A 128 14.65 -16.96 -9.90
CA VAL A 128 14.50 -15.85 -10.85
C VAL A 128 13.49 -14.83 -10.34
N ALA A 129 12.31 -15.26 -9.88
CA ALA A 129 11.28 -14.36 -9.36
C ALA A 129 11.73 -13.62 -8.08
N TRP A 130 12.52 -14.26 -7.23
CA TRP A 130 13.09 -13.65 -6.02
C TRP A 130 14.08 -12.52 -6.34
N GLN A 131 14.85 -12.67 -7.42
CA GLN A 131 15.76 -11.63 -7.92
C GLN A 131 15.00 -10.51 -8.61
N ALA A 132 14.01 -10.86 -9.44
CA ALA A 132 13.14 -9.88 -10.10
C ALA A 132 12.44 -8.98 -9.09
N ALA A 133 11.96 -9.52 -7.97
CA ALA A 133 11.40 -8.74 -6.87
C ALA A 133 12.36 -7.67 -6.31
N ALA A 134 13.65 -7.98 -6.19
CA ALA A 134 14.66 -7.04 -5.71
C ALA A 134 15.01 -5.98 -6.75
N LEU A 135 15.03 -6.34 -8.04
CA LEU A 135 15.25 -5.43 -9.15
C LEU A 135 14.07 -4.49 -9.35
N TRP A 136 12.84 -5.01 -9.26
CA TRP A 136 11.60 -4.24 -9.33
C TRP A 136 11.55 -3.10 -8.31
N ALA A 137 11.98 -3.37 -7.07
CA ALA A 137 12.02 -2.35 -6.03
C ALA A 137 13.06 -1.24 -6.29
N GLN A 138 14.08 -1.52 -7.10
CA GLN A 138 15.11 -0.56 -7.50
C GLN A 138 14.67 0.21 -8.73
N ASN A 139 14.59 -0.50 -9.85
CA ASN A 139 14.44 0.03 -11.20
C ASN A 139 13.61 -0.95 -12.02
N PRO A 140 12.27 -0.85 -11.98
CA PRO A 140 11.41 -1.82 -12.64
C PRO A 140 11.40 -1.64 -14.16
N SER A 141 11.57 -2.75 -14.86
CA SER A 141 11.28 -2.90 -16.28
C SER A 141 9.78 -2.70 -16.58
N ALA A 142 9.44 -2.60 -17.87
CA ALA A 142 8.04 -2.51 -18.29
C ALA A 142 7.25 -3.78 -17.94
N GLU A 143 7.90 -4.94 -17.98
CA GLU A 143 7.33 -6.24 -17.58
C GLU A 143 6.96 -6.24 -16.09
N GLU A 144 7.90 -5.88 -15.21
CA GLU A 144 7.65 -5.88 -13.77
C GLU A 144 6.60 -4.84 -13.38
N ARG A 145 6.55 -3.69 -14.07
CA ARG A 145 5.49 -2.68 -13.87
C ARG A 145 4.09 -3.19 -14.21
N ARG A 146 3.94 -4.17 -15.12
CA ARG A 146 2.62 -4.78 -15.39
C ARG A 146 2.09 -5.60 -14.21
N GLN A 147 2.98 -6.05 -13.34
CA GLN A 147 2.66 -6.84 -12.14
C GLN A 147 2.66 -6.00 -10.86
N GLU A 148 2.89 -4.69 -11.00
CA GLU A 148 2.88 -3.73 -9.91
C GLU A 148 1.47 -3.20 -9.66
N VAL A 149 1.12 -3.11 -8.38
CA VAL A 149 -0.10 -2.45 -7.92
C VAL A 149 0.30 -1.31 -7.00
N ARG A 150 -0.16 -0.10 -7.32
CA ARG A 150 -0.02 1.07 -6.45
C ARG A 150 -1.11 1.04 -5.40
N ILE A 151 -0.71 1.12 -4.13
CA ILE A 151 -1.61 0.95 -2.98
C ILE A 151 -2.01 2.30 -2.40
N ALA A 152 -1.04 3.08 -1.91
CA ALA A 152 -1.30 4.37 -1.27
C ALA A 152 -0.10 5.32 -1.43
N ALA A 153 -0.34 6.62 -1.22
CA ALA A 153 0.74 7.58 -1.09
C ALA A 153 1.45 7.40 0.27
N LEU A 154 2.77 7.50 0.30
CA LEU A 154 3.57 7.20 1.48
C LEU A 154 4.82 8.08 1.56
N ALA A 155 5.05 8.75 2.69
CA ALA A 155 6.22 9.56 2.97
C ALA A 155 7.42 8.74 3.50
N GLY A 156 7.14 7.67 4.25
CA GLY A 156 8.18 6.83 4.85
C GLY A 156 7.69 5.40 5.08
N TRP A 157 8.61 4.44 5.07
CA TRP A 157 8.30 3.03 5.22
C TRP A 157 9.43 2.31 5.96
N GLN A 158 9.09 1.60 7.02
CA GLN A 158 10.05 0.82 7.81
C GLN A 158 9.46 -0.54 8.19
N ILE A 159 10.35 -1.52 8.31
CA ILE A 159 10.03 -2.89 8.72
C ILE A 159 10.90 -3.25 9.92
N PHE A 160 10.29 -3.86 10.93
CA PHE A 160 10.98 -4.45 12.07
C PHE A 160 10.57 -5.91 12.21
N PHE A 161 11.50 -6.74 12.68
CA PHE A 161 11.24 -8.13 13.00
C PHE A 161 11.23 -8.33 14.50
N TYR A 162 10.32 -9.17 14.98
CA TYR A 162 10.30 -9.62 16.35
C TYR A 162 11.09 -10.92 16.45
N ARG A 163 12.21 -10.90 17.18
CA ARG A 163 13.12 -12.04 17.37
C ARG A 163 13.62 -12.02 18.80
N GLY A 164 13.63 -13.18 19.47
CA GLY A 164 14.22 -13.31 20.81
C GLY A 164 13.62 -12.37 21.87
N GLY A 165 12.34 -11.98 21.72
CA GLY A 165 11.65 -11.11 22.68
C GLY A 165 11.77 -9.60 22.43
N ALA A 166 12.38 -9.17 21.33
CA ALA A 166 12.54 -7.75 21.00
C ALA A 166 12.24 -7.44 19.53
N TRP A 167 11.81 -6.20 19.27
CA TRP A 167 11.71 -5.64 17.93
C TRP A 167 13.07 -5.12 17.49
N THR A 168 13.61 -5.67 16.40
CA THR A 168 14.91 -5.29 15.84
C THR A 168 14.80 -4.92 14.36
N ASN A 169 15.77 -4.13 13.88
CA ASN A 169 15.91 -3.89 12.45
C ASN A 169 16.39 -5.21 11.79
N PRO A 170 15.73 -5.70 10.72
CA PRO A 170 16.11 -6.97 10.10
C PRO A 170 17.54 -7.03 9.57
N LEU A 171 18.14 -5.88 9.26
CA LEU A 171 19.52 -5.76 8.76
C LEU A 171 20.55 -5.61 9.88
N SER A 172 20.12 -5.40 11.13
CA SER A 172 21.03 -5.50 12.27
C SER A 172 21.46 -6.95 12.41
N SER A 173 22.77 -7.18 12.58
CA SER A 173 23.27 -8.51 12.88
C SER A 173 22.54 -9.03 14.13
N ASP A 174 21.73 -10.08 13.97
CA ASP A 174 21.45 -10.96 15.11
C ASP A 174 22.81 -11.36 15.64
N GLY A 175 23.06 -11.11 16.93
CA GLY A 175 24.29 -11.57 17.57
C GLY A 175 24.37 -13.08 17.36
N ALA A 176 25.12 -13.50 16.35
CA ALA A 176 25.37 -14.90 16.09
C ALA A 176 25.90 -15.46 17.40
N ALA A 177 25.17 -16.42 17.97
CA ALA A 177 25.68 -17.19 19.09
C ALA A 177 27.10 -17.62 18.71
N ALA A 178 28.08 -17.20 19.52
CA ALA A 178 29.48 -17.43 19.24
C ALA A 178 29.68 -18.90 18.86
N PRO A 179 30.31 -19.20 17.71
CA PRO A 179 30.56 -20.59 17.35
C PRO A 179 31.43 -21.19 18.44
N GLY A 180 30.89 -22.19 19.14
CA GLY A 180 31.70 -23.10 19.94
C GLY A 180 32.79 -23.70 19.03
N PRO A 181 33.98 -24.02 19.57
CA PRO A 181 35.16 -24.35 18.77
C PRO A 181 35.04 -25.76 18.15
N ALA A 182 34.16 -25.93 17.17
CA ALA A 182 34.08 -27.03 16.20
C ALA A 182 32.85 -26.84 15.29
N ALA A 183 32.88 -25.86 14.39
CA ALA A 183 31.94 -25.81 13.28
C ALA A 183 32.70 -25.48 12.00
N SER A 184 32.99 -26.52 11.22
CA SER A 184 33.44 -26.43 9.83
C SER A 184 32.55 -25.45 9.06
N ALA A 185 33.17 -24.65 8.18
CA ALA A 185 32.50 -23.69 7.32
C ALA A 185 31.36 -24.37 6.54
N SER A 186 30.14 -24.24 7.05
CA SER A 186 28.91 -24.77 6.48
C SER A 186 28.21 -23.68 5.69
N ALA A 187 27.50 -24.10 4.64
CA ALA A 187 26.76 -23.28 3.68
C ALA A 187 26.01 -22.10 4.34
N PRO A 188 25.80 -20.98 3.63
CA PRO A 188 25.09 -19.82 4.18
C PRO A 188 23.75 -20.28 4.78
N ALA A 189 23.58 -20.05 6.08
CA ALA A 189 22.36 -20.42 6.79
C ALA A 189 21.19 -19.63 6.22
N VAL A 190 20.11 -20.32 5.83
CA VAL A 190 18.85 -19.67 5.47
C VAL A 190 18.33 -18.96 6.72
N PRO A 191 18.08 -17.63 6.67
CA PRO A 191 17.64 -16.89 7.85
C PRO A 191 16.32 -17.45 8.38
N ALA A 192 16.26 -17.65 9.70
CA ALA A 192 15.04 -18.09 10.36
C ALA A 192 13.93 -17.06 10.19
N LEU A 193 12.69 -17.53 10.04
CA LEU A 193 11.52 -16.68 9.96
C LEU A 193 11.32 -15.98 11.32
N PRO A 194 11.05 -14.66 11.35
CA PRO A 194 10.81 -13.95 12.61
C PRO A 194 9.44 -14.31 13.19
N ASP A 195 9.33 -14.24 14.52
CA ASP A 195 8.09 -14.52 15.25
C ASP A 195 7.00 -13.46 14.97
N GLY A 196 7.41 -12.28 14.51
CA GLY A 196 6.52 -11.21 14.10
C GLY A 196 7.17 -10.19 13.17
N VAL A 197 6.32 -9.44 12.46
CA VAL A 197 6.72 -8.37 11.54
C VAL A 197 5.92 -7.13 11.87
N ARG A 198 6.61 -6.01 12.12
CA ARG A 198 6.00 -4.70 12.33
C ARG A 198 6.20 -3.86 11.09
N LEU A 199 5.08 -3.38 10.56
CA LEU A 199 5.00 -2.41 9.48
C LEU A 199 4.82 -1.02 10.07
N VAL A 200 5.73 -0.10 9.74
CA VAL A 200 5.58 1.32 10.07
C VAL A 200 5.46 2.13 8.78
N LEU A 201 4.36 2.84 8.64
CA LEU A 201 4.03 3.69 7.49
C LEU A 201 3.97 5.15 7.95
N GLU A 202 4.69 6.04 7.28
CA GLU A 202 4.53 7.49 7.46
C GLU A 202 3.69 8.04 6.31
N LEU A 203 2.51 8.55 6.62
CA LEU A 203 1.54 9.07 5.66
C LEU A 203 1.78 10.58 5.42
N PRO A 204 1.75 11.05 4.17
CA PRO A 204 2.00 12.45 3.85
C PRO A 204 0.93 13.38 4.43
N SER A 205 1.32 14.60 4.79
CA SER A 205 0.40 15.65 5.26
C SER A 205 -0.55 16.13 4.14
N GLY A 206 -1.73 16.62 4.52
CA GLY A 206 -2.69 17.21 3.56
C GLY A 206 -3.52 16.19 2.77
N ARG A 207 -3.54 14.92 3.21
CA ARG A 207 -4.39 13.84 2.70
C ARG A 207 -5.50 13.50 3.67
N ALA A 208 -6.36 12.54 3.31
CA ALA A 208 -7.44 12.05 4.18
C ALA A 208 -6.93 11.54 5.54
N ILE A 209 -5.77 10.88 5.55
CA ILE A 209 -5.07 10.40 6.75
C ILE A 209 -3.62 10.86 6.67
N SER A 210 -3.04 11.28 7.80
CA SER A 210 -1.64 11.70 7.90
C SER A 210 -1.01 11.24 9.21
N GLY A 211 0.32 11.26 9.29
CA GLY A 211 1.08 10.83 10.47
C GLY A 211 1.59 9.39 10.38
N THR A 212 2.03 8.83 11.50
CA THR A 212 2.63 7.49 11.56
C THR A 212 1.60 6.43 11.91
N LEU A 213 1.51 5.39 11.10
CA LEU A 213 0.69 4.20 11.33
C LEU A 213 1.62 3.00 11.57
N SER A 214 1.39 2.25 12.66
CA SER A 214 2.07 0.99 12.93
C SER A 214 1.08 -0.18 12.87
N ARG A 215 1.47 -1.28 12.24
CA ARG A 215 0.72 -2.54 12.22
C ARG A 215 1.65 -3.70 12.53
N ASP A 216 1.28 -4.49 13.51
CA ASP A 216 2.03 -5.68 13.90
C ASP A 216 1.34 -6.92 13.36
N TRP A 217 2.14 -7.84 12.84
CA TRP A 217 1.74 -9.19 12.46
C TRP A 217 2.55 -10.19 13.28
N VAL A 218 1.90 -11.27 13.72
CA VAL A 218 2.51 -12.34 14.51
C VAL A 218 2.36 -13.63 13.74
N GLN A 219 3.43 -14.43 13.71
CA GLN A 219 3.41 -15.71 13.01
C GLN A 219 2.36 -16.66 13.64
N PRO A 220 1.37 -17.14 12.87
CA PRO A 220 0.27 -17.95 13.42
C PRO A 220 0.70 -19.28 14.05
N THR A 221 1.89 -19.80 13.71
CA THR A 221 2.35 -21.14 14.13
C THR A 221 2.91 -21.19 15.57
N LEU A 222 2.76 -20.12 16.36
CA LEU A 222 3.18 -20.05 17.78
C LEU A 222 2.12 -20.50 18.79
N GLY A 223 0.97 -21.04 18.33
CA GLY A 223 -0.12 -21.52 19.20
C GLY A 223 -0.11 -23.01 19.56
N GLY A 224 0.95 -23.76 19.26
CA GLY A 224 0.97 -25.21 19.46
C GLY A 224 2.35 -25.77 19.79
N ARG A 225 2.78 -25.64 21.05
CA ARG A 225 3.67 -26.62 21.67
C ARG A 225 2.93 -27.18 22.88
N PRO A 226 2.72 -28.51 22.98
CA PRO A 226 2.13 -29.13 24.17
C PRO A 226 2.99 -28.91 25.40
#